data_AF-A0A1S3UFZ5-F1
#
_entry.id   AF-A0A1S3UFZ5-F1
#
_cell.length_a   1.000
_cell.length_b   1.000
_cell.length_c   1.000
_cell.angle_alpha   90.00
_cell.angle_beta   90.00
_cell.angle_gamma   90.00
#
_symmetry.space_group_name_H-M   'P 1'
#
loop_
_entity.id
_entity.type
_entity.pdbx_description
1 polymer ?
#
loop_
_entity_poly.entity_id
_entity_poly.type
_entity_poly.pdbx_seq_one_letter_code
_entity_poly.pdbx_strand_id
1 'polypeptide(L)'
;MATAKDLGGITIVHGAANNLEIEELARFAVDYYNKKHNALLEFVTVISAKKQVVSGILYYITLMVKNGETKIVYETKVWVREWLNSKKVLKFKVVDDSTTEVGTGEIKDVPADTPHIQNLGAFAVDQYNQDNKNANLKFVRVIHAKEQVVEGFLYYLTLEAKDGKSKNLYAAKVWQLDSTELLEFNRVYDAL
;
A
#
# COMPACT_ATOMS: atom_id res chain seq x y z
N MET A 1 13.02 -26.19 -19.97
CA MET A 1 12.78 -25.55 -18.66
C MET A 1 12.65 -24.06 -18.92
N ALA A 2 11.45 -23.50 -18.80
CA ALA A 2 11.21 -22.08 -19.06
C ALA A 2 11.53 -21.27 -17.79
N THR A 3 12.48 -20.36 -17.91
CA THR A 3 12.88 -19.39 -16.88
C THR A 3 11.71 -18.47 -16.53
N ALA A 4 11.45 -18.30 -15.23
CA ALA A 4 10.53 -17.30 -14.71
C ALA A 4 10.95 -15.92 -15.27
N LYS A 5 10.12 -15.38 -16.17
CA LYS A 5 10.28 -14.04 -16.72
C LYS A 5 9.97 -13.06 -15.58
N ASP A 6 11.00 -12.41 -15.06
CA ASP A 6 10.87 -11.33 -14.08
C ASP A 6 9.76 -10.37 -14.51
N LEU A 7 8.66 -10.35 -13.75
CA LEU A 7 7.68 -9.29 -13.83
C LEU A 7 8.38 -8.06 -13.26
N GLY A 8 8.53 -6.99 -14.06
CA GLY A 8 9.25 -5.79 -13.64
C GLY A 8 8.62 -5.20 -12.38
N GLY A 9 9.46 -4.66 -11.48
CA GLY A 9 9.00 -4.00 -10.26
C GLY A 9 7.97 -2.90 -10.53
N ILE A 10 7.08 -2.65 -9.56
CA ILE A 10 6.11 -1.55 -9.64
C ILE A 10 6.88 -0.23 -9.60
N THR A 11 6.64 0.64 -10.57
CA THR A 11 7.26 1.97 -10.68
C THR A 11 6.20 3.05 -10.58
N ILE A 12 6.45 4.09 -9.80
CA ILE A 12 5.57 5.26 -9.70
C ILE A 12 5.60 6.06 -11.01
N VAL A 13 4.45 6.51 -11.48
CA VAL A 13 4.36 7.46 -12.61
C VAL A 13 4.34 8.88 -12.04
N HIS A 14 5.51 9.52 -11.97
CA HIS A 14 5.61 10.91 -11.53
C HIS A 14 4.80 11.83 -12.44
N GLY A 15 4.06 12.77 -11.85
CA GLY A 15 3.22 13.70 -12.61
C GLY A 15 2.00 13.05 -13.28
N ALA A 16 1.52 11.90 -12.77
CA ALA A 16 0.38 11.16 -13.34
C ALA A 16 -0.86 12.02 -13.63
N ALA A 17 -1.16 13.01 -12.78
CA ALA A 17 -2.27 13.94 -12.97
C ALA A 17 -2.19 14.79 -14.25
N ASN A 18 -0.98 15.00 -14.78
CA ASN A 18 -0.72 15.78 -15.99
C ASN A 18 -0.25 14.89 -17.16
N ASN A 19 -0.35 13.57 -17.02
CA ASN A 19 0.09 12.62 -18.04
C ASN A 19 -1.11 12.21 -18.90
N LEU A 20 -1.08 12.62 -20.17
CA LEU A 20 -2.15 12.36 -21.14
C LEU A 20 -2.47 10.87 -21.27
N GLU A 21 -1.45 10.00 -21.30
CA GLU A 21 -1.65 8.55 -21.43
C GLU A 21 -2.42 7.98 -20.22
N ILE A 22 -2.07 8.42 -19.01
CA ILE A 22 -2.73 7.98 -17.78
C ILE A 22 -4.17 8.50 -17.71
N GLU A 23 -4.39 9.75 -18.12
CA GLU A 23 -5.72 10.33 -18.19
C GLU A 23 -6.62 9.57 -19.17
N GLU A 24 -6.12 9.24 -20.36
CA GLU A 24 -6.85 8.44 -21.35
C GLU A 24 -7.21 7.05 -20.81
N LEU A 25 -6.28 6.39 -20.10
CA LEU A 25 -6.53 5.09 -19.47
C LEU A 25 -7.56 5.17 -18.35
N ALA A 26 -7.56 6.27 -17.58
CA ALA A 26 -8.55 6.52 -16.54
C ALA A 26 -9.95 6.73 -17.12
N ARG A 27 -10.07 7.57 -18.16
CA ARG A 27 -11.34 7.80 -18.90
C ARG A 27 -11.87 6.51 -19.52
N PHE A 28 -10.99 5.74 -20.16
CA PHE A 28 -11.33 4.41 -20.69
C PHE A 28 -11.91 3.49 -19.61
N ALA A 29 -11.34 3.51 -18.40
CA ALA A 29 -11.82 2.68 -17.31
C ALA A 29 -13.20 3.12 -16.78
N VAL A 30 -13.45 4.43 -16.69
CA VAL A 30 -14.77 4.99 -16.33
C VAL A 30 -15.83 4.61 -17.36
N ASP A 31 -15.53 4.79 -18.65
CA ASP A 31 -16.46 4.43 -19.74
C ASP A 31 -16.79 2.95 -19.74
N TYR A 32 -15.78 2.10 -19.52
CA TYR A 32 -15.98 0.66 -19.39
C TYR A 32 -16.90 0.30 -18.22
N TYR A 33 -16.71 0.92 -17.05
CA TYR A 33 -17.55 0.70 -15.89
C TYR A 33 -18.99 1.15 -16.14
N ASN A 34 -19.19 2.37 -16.65
CA ASN A 34 -20.51 2.92 -16.98
C ASN A 34 -21.28 2.01 -17.94
N LYS A 35 -20.64 1.53 -19.02
CA LYS A 35 -21.26 0.61 -19.98
C LYS A 35 -21.63 -0.73 -19.35
N LYS A 36 -20.76 -1.28 -18.50
CA LYS A 36 -20.97 -2.60 -17.88
C LYS A 36 -22.03 -2.60 -16.78
N HIS A 37 -22.11 -1.51 -16.02
CA HIS A 37 -22.96 -1.40 -14.84
C HIS A 37 -24.16 -0.48 -15.02
N ASN A 38 -24.37 0.06 -16.23
CA ASN A 38 -25.38 1.07 -16.53
C ASN A 38 -25.32 2.27 -15.56
N ALA A 39 -24.09 2.73 -15.28
CA ALA A 39 -23.81 3.85 -14.38
C ALA A 39 -23.51 5.14 -15.16
N LEU A 40 -23.53 6.27 -14.46
CA LEU A 40 -23.29 7.61 -15.03
C LEU A 40 -22.17 8.34 -14.25
N LEU A 41 -21.02 7.68 -14.10
CA LEU A 41 -19.86 8.30 -13.48
C LEU A 41 -19.19 9.28 -14.46
N GLU A 42 -18.89 10.49 -13.99
CA GLU A 42 -18.18 11.52 -14.76
C GLU A 42 -16.71 11.58 -14.30
N PHE A 43 -15.75 11.38 -15.21
CA PHE A 43 -14.34 11.53 -14.87
C PHE A 43 -13.99 12.97 -14.48
N VAL A 44 -13.26 13.15 -13.38
CA VAL A 44 -12.79 14.48 -12.92
C VAL A 44 -11.28 14.63 -13.16
N THR A 45 -10.48 13.79 -12.51
CA THR A 45 -9.01 13.90 -12.58
C THR A 45 -8.33 12.59 -12.16
N VAL A 46 -7.07 12.43 -12.55
CA VAL A 46 -6.16 11.40 -12.01
C VAL A 46 -5.50 11.95 -10.74
N ILE A 47 -5.46 11.14 -9.69
CA ILE A 47 -4.81 11.47 -8.41
C ILE A 47 -3.38 10.92 -8.41
N SER A 48 -3.21 9.65 -8.74
CA SER A 48 -1.92 8.99 -8.79
C SER A 48 -1.93 7.81 -9.74
N ALA A 49 -0.74 7.40 -10.20
CA ALA A 49 -0.59 6.17 -10.96
C ALA A 49 0.73 5.46 -10.70
N LYS A 50 0.69 4.14 -10.78
CA LYS A 50 1.84 3.23 -10.77
C LYS A 50 1.77 2.36 -12.03
N LYS A 51 2.90 1.91 -12.54
CA LYS A 51 2.98 0.98 -13.67
C LYS A 51 3.85 -0.22 -13.34
N GLN A 52 3.53 -1.35 -13.95
CA GLN A 52 4.28 -2.59 -13.80
C GLN A 52 4.44 -3.26 -15.15
N VAL A 53 5.67 -3.67 -15.48
CA VAL A 53 5.95 -4.40 -16.71
C VAL A 53 5.64 -5.88 -16.49
N VAL A 54 4.75 -6.42 -17.31
CA VAL A 54 4.30 -7.82 -17.26
C VAL A 54 4.36 -8.42 -18.69
N SER A 55 3.45 -9.32 -19.05
CA SER A 55 3.14 -9.58 -20.48
C SER A 55 2.32 -8.42 -21.10
N GLY A 56 2.80 -7.19 -20.90
CA GLY A 56 2.18 -5.92 -21.26
C GLY A 56 2.62 -4.85 -20.25
N ILE A 57 1.85 -3.79 -20.12
CA ILE A 57 1.99 -2.84 -19.02
C ILE A 57 0.70 -2.87 -18.20
N LEU A 58 0.84 -3.07 -16.90
CA LEU A 58 -0.27 -2.98 -15.96
C LEU A 58 -0.21 -1.62 -15.28
N TYR A 59 -1.23 -0.79 -15.52
CA TYR A 59 -1.40 0.51 -14.88
C TYR A 59 -2.34 0.37 -13.69
N TYR A 60 -1.92 0.94 -12.58
CA TYR A 60 -2.68 1.11 -11.36
C TYR A 60 -2.98 2.59 -11.26
N ILE A 61 -4.24 2.98 -11.35
CA ILE A 61 -4.62 4.39 -11.43
C ILE A 61 -5.64 4.67 -10.34
N THR A 62 -5.36 5.68 -9.53
CA THR A 62 -6.32 6.27 -8.60
C THR A 62 -6.88 7.52 -9.25
N LEU A 63 -8.20 7.59 -9.39
CA LEU A 63 -8.89 8.67 -10.10
C LEU A 63 -10.08 9.17 -9.28
N MET A 64 -10.43 10.43 -9.49
CA MET A 64 -11.65 11.02 -8.97
C MET A 64 -12.71 11.05 -10.06
N VAL A 65 -13.93 10.67 -9.70
CA VAL A 65 -15.12 10.79 -10.53
C VAL A 65 -16.19 11.58 -9.79
N LYS A 66 -17.20 12.05 -10.50
CA LYS A 66 -18.48 12.48 -9.93
C LYS A 66 -19.55 11.43 -10.18
N ASN A 67 -20.42 11.25 -9.21
CA ASN A 67 -21.69 10.56 -9.36
C ASN A 67 -22.79 11.56 -8.98
N GLY A 68 -23.35 12.25 -9.98
CA GLY A 68 -24.14 13.45 -9.75
C GLY A 68 -23.29 14.56 -9.11
N GLU A 69 -23.69 15.04 -7.93
CA GLU A 69 -22.98 16.11 -7.20
C GLU A 69 -21.83 15.59 -6.33
N THR A 70 -21.78 14.28 -6.05
CA THR A 70 -20.81 13.68 -5.15
C THR A 70 -19.52 13.33 -5.87
N LYS A 71 -18.38 13.83 -5.38
CA LYS A 71 -17.05 13.40 -5.83
C LYS A 71 -16.65 12.13 -5.09
N ILE A 72 -16.23 11.11 -5.83
CA ILE A 72 -15.86 9.79 -5.30
C ILE A 72 -14.51 9.40 -5.89
N VAL A 73 -13.63 8.80 -5.09
CA VAL A 73 -12.34 8.29 -5.56
C VAL A 73 -12.48 6.81 -5.91
N TYR A 74 -11.85 6.40 -7.01
CA TYR A 74 -11.82 5.02 -7.49
C TYR A 74 -10.38 4.58 -7.74
N GLU A 75 -10.15 3.29 -7.56
CA GLU A 75 -8.94 2.59 -7.97
C GLU A 75 -9.27 1.67 -9.15
N THR A 76 -8.48 1.80 -10.22
CA THR A 76 -8.58 0.94 -11.39
C THR A 76 -7.25 0.27 -11.74
N LYS A 77 -7.35 -0.95 -12.29
CA LYS A 77 -6.22 -1.66 -12.89
C LYS A 77 -6.50 -1.84 -14.38
N VAL A 78 -5.64 -1.30 -15.23
CA VAL A 78 -5.76 -1.37 -16.69
C VAL A 78 -4.55 -2.09 -17.27
N TRP A 79 -4.77 -3.17 -18.00
CA TRP A 79 -3.72 -3.92 -18.68
C TRP A 79 -3.67 -3.55 -20.15
N VAL A 80 -2.52 -3.06 -20.60
CA VAL A 80 -2.25 -2.60 -21.95
C VAL A 80 -1.26 -3.55 -22.62
N ARG A 81 -1.58 -3.97 -23.84
CA ARG A 81 -0.73 -4.76 -24.72
C ARG A 81 -0.72 -4.10 -26.09
N GLU A 82 0.24 -3.21 -26.30
CA GLU A 82 0.32 -2.40 -27.53
C GLU A 82 0.48 -3.26 -28.78
N TRP A 83 1.26 -4.34 -28.71
CA TRP A 83 1.46 -5.27 -29.83
C TRP A 83 0.18 -6.02 -30.25
N LEU A 84 -0.87 -5.99 -29.43
CA LEU A 84 -2.20 -6.53 -29.76
C LEU A 84 -3.24 -5.43 -29.95
N ASN A 85 -2.86 -4.15 -29.88
CA ASN A 85 -3.77 -3.01 -29.82
C ASN A 85 -4.88 -3.22 -28.77
N SER A 86 -4.53 -3.83 -27.63
CA SER A 86 -5.50 -4.34 -26.66
C SER A 86 -5.33 -3.62 -25.31
N LYS A 87 -6.42 -3.05 -24.81
CA LYS A 87 -6.54 -2.48 -23.45
C LYS A 87 -7.69 -3.19 -22.72
N LYS A 88 -7.48 -3.58 -21.46
CA LYS A 88 -8.51 -4.28 -20.65
C LYS A 88 -8.53 -3.76 -19.21
N VAL A 89 -9.71 -3.38 -18.73
CA VAL A 89 -9.94 -3.09 -17.30
C VAL A 89 -10.00 -4.43 -16.54
N LEU A 90 -9.09 -4.61 -15.59
CA LEU A 90 -9.03 -5.80 -14.73
C LEU A 90 -9.75 -5.59 -13.40
N LYS A 91 -9.73 -4.35 -12.88
CA LYS A 91 -10.39 -3.97 -11.63
C LYS A 91 -10.85 -2.53 -11.74
N PHE A 92 -12.03 -2.23 -11.20
CA PHE A 92 -12.53 -0.88 -11.01
C PHE A 92 -13.35 -0.92 -9.72
N LYS A 93 -12.87 -0.29 -8.66
CA LYS A 93 -13.55 -0.27 -7.36
C LYS A 93 -13.52 1.13 -6.81
N VAL A 94 -14.58 1.49 -6.10
CA VAL A 94 -14.54 2.68 -5.26
C VAL A 94 -13.41 2.51 -4.25
N VAL A 95 -12.66 3.59 -4.03
CA VAL A 95 -11.86 3.75 -2.82
C VAL A 95 -12.88 4.15 -1.78
N ASP A 96 -13.53 3.14 -1.22
CA ASP A 96 -14.63 3.35 -0.29
C ASP A 96 -14.11 4.01 0.98
N ASP A 97 -14.78 5.08 1.38
CA ASP A 97 -14.73 5.60 2.75
C ASP A 97 -15.74 4.83 3.66
N SER A 98 -16.44 3.82 3.11
CA SER A 98 -17.60 3.17 3.74
C SER A 98 -17.77 1.65 3.48
N THR A 99 -16.72 0.86 3.67
CA THR A 99 -16.85 -0.47 4.29
C THR A 99 -16.01 -0.47 5.58
N THR A 100 -16.53 -0.22 6.78
CA THR A 100 -17.90 -0.02 7.29
C THR A 100 -17.71 0.74 8.61
N GLU A 101 -18.52 1.74 8.91
CA GLU A 101 -18.48 2.45 10.21
C GLU A 101 -17.11 3.07 10.57
N VAL A 102 -17.09 4.40 10.65
CA VAL A 102 -16.03 5.17 11.31
C VAL A 102 -14.68 5.13 10.59
N GLY A 103 -14.29 6.27 10.03
CA GLY A 103 -12.95 6.52 9.50
C GLY A 103 -11.85 6.20 10.50
N THR A 104 -11.29 5.00 10.36
CA THR A 104 -9.97 4.51 10.77
C THR A 104 -9.95 3.09 10.21
N GLY A 105 -8.99 2.70 9.38
CA GLY A 105 -8.84 1.29 9.04
C GLY A 105 -8.93 0.46 10.32
N GLU A 106 -9.86 -0.49 10.39
CA GLU A 106 -10.09 -1.27 11.60
C GLU A 106 -8.75 -1.89 12.02
N ILE A 107 -8.28 -1.53 13.22
CA ILE A 107 -7.03 -2.05 13.76
C ILE A 107 -7.33 -3.45 14.29
N LYS A 108 -6.87 -4.48 13.58
CA LYS A 108 -7.09 -5.88 13.92
C LYS A 108 -5.88 -6.43 14.64
N ASP A 109 -6.09 -7.14 15.74
CA ASP A 109 -5.04 -7.95 16.33
C ASP A 109 -4.65 -9.07 15.35
N VAL A 110 -3.35 -9.21 15.10
CA VAL A 110 -2.78 -10.27 14.25
C VAL A 110 -1.81 -11.12 15.05
N PRO A 111 -1.62 -12.41 14.73
CA PRO A 111 -0.74 -13.26 15.53
C PRO A 111 0.72 -12.80 15.45
N ALA A 112 1.28 -12.45 16.61
CA ALA A 112 2.61 -11.87 16.73
C ALA A 112 3.74 -12.85 16.37
N ASP A 113 3.50 -14.15 16.49
CA ASP A 113 4.46 -15.24 16.33
C ASP A 113 4.65 -15.70 14.87
N THR A 114 3.87 -15.15 13.93
CA THR A 114 4.03 -15.51 12.52
C THR A 114 5.41 -15.08 11.98
N PRO A 115 6.03 -15.85 11.07
CA PRO A 115 7.32 -15.47 10.47
C PRO A 115 7.30 -14.08 9.83
N HIS A 116 6.18 -13.70 9.21
CA HIS A 116 5.99 -12.38 8.61
C HIS A 116 6.11 -11.26 9.65
N ILE A 117 5.35 -11.35 10.75
CA ILE A 117 5.36 -10.34 11.80
C ILE A 117 6.70 -10.29 12.55
N GLN A 118 7.33 -11.44 12.80
CA GLN A 118 8.67 -11.49 13.39
C GLN A 118 9.71 -10.81 12.50
N ASN A 119 9.63 -11.00 11.18
CA ASN A 119 10.51 -10.33 10.22
C ASN A 119 10.29 -8.81 10.19
N LEU A 120 9.05 -8.32 10.30
CA LEU A 120 8.77 -6.88 10.43
C LEU A 120 9.37 -6.30 11.72
N GLY A 121 9.31 -7.06 12.83
CA GLY A 121 9.96 -6.69 14.08
C GLY A 121 11.49 -6.61 13.97
N ALA A 122 12.12 -7.60 13.33
CA ALA A 122 13.56 -7.60 13.07
C ALA A 122 13.97 -6.42 12.18
N PHE A 123 13.24 -6.20 11.08
CA PHE A 123 13.45 -5.08 10.18
C PHE A 123 13.40 -3.72 10.90
N ALA A 124 12.42 -3.52 11.78
CA ALA A 124 12.29 -2.27 12.54
C ALA A 124 13.51 -2.00 13.43
N VAL A 125 14.07 -3.05 14.06
CA VAL A 125 15.28 -2.94 14.88
C VAL A 125 16.52 -2.64 14.03
N ASP A 126 16.66 -3.30 12.89
CA ASP A 126 17.79 -3.08 11.98
C ASP A 126 17.77 -1.67 11.39
N GLN A 127 16.60 -1.18 10.97
CA GLN A 127 16.43 0.18 10.48
C GLN A 127 16.78 1.21 11.55
N TYR A 128 16.28 1.02 12.78
CA TYR A 128 16.62 1.91 13.90
C TYR A 128 18.13 1.98 14.16
N ASN A 129 18.83 0.84 14.14
CA ASN A 129 20.28 0.81 14.32
C ASN A 129 21.04 1.51 13.18
N GLN A 130 20.55 1.41 11.94
CA GLN A 130 21.14 2.10 10.78
C GLN A 130 21.00 3.63 10.90
N ASP A 131 19.83 4.09 11.34
CA ASP A 131 19.53 5.53 11.49
C ASP A 131 20.20 6.14 12.72
N ASN A 132 20.54 5.32 13.72
CA ASN A 132 21.14 5.75 14.99
C ASN A 132 22.53 5.15 15.18
N LYS A 133 23.58 5.89 14.79
CA LYS A 133 24.99 5.44 14.81
C LYS A 133 25.52 4.87 16.14
N ASN A 134 24.86 5.14 17.26
CA ASN A 134 25.23 4.66 18.59
C ASN A 134 24.35 3.51 19.11
N ALA A 135 23.30 3.13 18.37
CA ALA A 135 22.42 2.04 18.74
C ALA A 135 23.00 0.70 18.29
N ASN A 136 22.84 -0.32 19.13
CA ASN A 136 23.23 -1.70 18.84
C ASN A 136 22.20 -2.68 19.41
N LEU A 137 20.94 -2.42 19.08
CA LEU A 137 19.83 -3.24 19.55
C LEU A 137 19.83 -4.59 18.83
N LYS A 138 19.55 -5.67 19.55
CA LYS A 138 19.38 -7.01 18.99
C LYS A 138 17.94 -7.46 19.17
N PHE A 139 17.23 -7.64 18.06
CA PHE A 139 15.86 -8.14 18.06
C PHE A 139 15.74 -9.47 18.81
N VAL A 140 14.67 -9.63 19.59
CA VAL A 140 14.36 -10.91 20.27
C VAL A 140 13.07 -11.51 19.73
N ARG A 141 11.94 -10.79 19.84
CA ARG A 141 10.63 -11.22 19.30
C ARG A 141 9.60 -10.10 19.29
N VAL A 142 8.57 -10.23 18.46
CA VAL A 142 7.31 -9.48 18.62
C VAL A 142 6.43 -10.16 19.68
N ILE A 143 5.80 -9.36 20.53
CA ILE A 143 4.89 -9.77 21.62
C ILE A 143 3.43 -9.50 21.25
N HIS A 144 3.16 -8.32 20.68
CA HIS A 144 1.84 -7.93 20.20
C HIS A 144 1.95 -7.31 18.82
N ALA A 145 0.98 -7.57 17.97
CA ALA A 145 0.91 -7.02 16.64
C ALA A 145 -0.53 -6.68 16.30
N LYS A 146 -0.70 -5.50 15.72
CA LYS A 146 -1.95 -5.05 15.15
C LYS A 146 -1.72 -4.63 13.72
N GLU A 147 -2.66 -4.94 12.85
CA GLU A 147 -2.67 -4.56 11.45
C GLU A 147 -3.80 -3.57 11.20
N GLN A 148 -3.47 -2.50 10.49
CA GLN A 148 -4.43 -1.56 9.97
C GLN A 148 -4.28 -1.47 8.46
N VAL A 149 -5.38 -1.66 7.75
CA VAL A 149 -5.40 -1.47 6.30
C VAL A 149 -5.46 0.03 6.00
N VAL A 150 -4.50 0.52 5.21
CA VAL A 150 -4.39 1.91 4.73
C VAL A 150 -4.14 1.87 3.21
N GLU A 151 -3.36 2.79 2.63
CA GLU A 151 -2.68 2.51 1.35
C GLU A 151 -1.56 1.49 1.62
N GLY A 152 -1.87 0.19 1.69
CA GLY A 152 -0.96 -0.86 2.18
C GLY A 152 -1.34 -1.39 3.57
N PHE A 153 -0.39 -1.95 4.31
CA PHE A 153 -0.60 -2.45 5.68
C PHE A 153 0.25 -1.66 6.66
N LEU A 154 -0.38 -1.07 7.67
CA LEU A 154 0.28 -0.40 8.77
C LEU A 154 0.27 -1.33 9.98
N TYR A 155 1.44 -1.77 10.42
CA TYR A 155 1.60 -2.65 11.56
C TYR A 155 2.04 -1.88 12.80
N TYR A 156 1.30 -2.08 13.90
CA TYR A 156 1.68 -1.61 15.23
C TYR A 156 2.22 -2.79 16.01
N LEU A 157 3.52 -2.76 16.30
CA LEU A 157 4.23 -3.87 16.95
C LEU A 157 4.68 -3.44 18.34
N THR A 158 4.48 -4.31 19.32
CA THR A 158 5.22 -4.29 20.58
C THR A 158 6.23 -5.43 20.54
N LEU A 159 7.53 -5.12 20.62
CA LEU A 159 8.61 -6.09 20.48
C LEU A 159 9.63 -5.99 21.63
N GLU A 160 10.31 -7.10 21.89
CA GLU A 160 11.46 -7.16 22.80
C GLU A 160 12.76 -7.07 22.00
N ALA A 161 13.67 -6.18 22.42
CA ALA A 161 15.03 -6.11 21.90
C ALA A 161 16.04 -5.96 23.05
N LYS A 162 17.27 -6.40 22.80
CA LYS A 162 18.39 -6.31 23.74
C LYS A 162 19.30 -5.14 23.44
N ASP A 163 19.68 -4.40 24.47
CA ASP A 163 20.82 -3.50 24.46
C ASP A 163 21.88 -4.05 25.41
N GLY A 164 22.95 -4.62 24.85
CA GLY A 164 23.94 -5.38 25.62
C GLY A 164 23.31 -6.57 26.38
N LYS A 165 23.26 -6.48 27.71
CA LYS A 165 22.68 -7.51 28.60
C LYS A 165 21.22 -7.25 28.94
N SER A 166 20.72 -6.04 28.73
CA SER A 166 19.37 -5.63 29.15
C SER A 166 18.37 -5.93 28.04
N LYS A 167 17.19 -6.43 28.41
CA LYS A 167 16.04 -6.60 27.52
C LYS A 167 15.02 -5.51 27.82
N ASN A 168 14.55 -4.83 26.79
CA ASN A 168 13.54 -3.79 26.90
C ASN A 168 12.43 -4.01 25.87
N LEU A 169 11.28 -3.38 26.12
CA LEU A 169 10.14 -3.35 25.21
C LEU A 169 10.15 -2.09 24.36
N TYR A 170 9.76 -2.24 23.11
CA TYR A 170 9.71 -1.16 22.12
C TYR A 170 8.40 -1.22 21.35
N ALA A 171 7.85 -0.06 21.01
CA ALA A 171 6.74 0.08 20.08
C ALA A 171 7.28 0.49 18.71
N ALA A 172 6.87 -0.20 17.65
CA ALA A 172 7.24 0.12 16.28
C ALA A 172 5.99 0.26 15.42
N LYS A 173 5.99 1.26 14.53
CA LYS A 173 4.94 1.48 13.53
C LYS A 173 5.56 1.28 12.15
N VAL A 174 5.27 0.14 11.53
CA VAL A 174 5.88 -0.29 10.28
C VAL A 174 4.84 -0.22 9.17
N TRP A 175 5.10 0.58 8.13
CA TRP A 175 4.23 0.63 6.97
C TRP A 175 4.78 -0.29 5.89
N GLN A 176 3.95 -1.19 5.41
CA GLN A 176 4.27 -2.13 4.35
C GLN A 176 3.35 -1.86 3.16
N LEU A 177 3.91 -1.20 2.14
CA LEU A 177 3.23 -0.94 0.87
C LEU A 177 4.00 -1.64 -0.23
N ASP A 178 3.83 -2.95 -0.38
CA ASP A 178 4.53 -3.81 -1.35
C ASP A 178 6.10 -3.70 -1.32
N SER A 179 6.64 -2.87 -0.41
CA SER A 179 7.99 -2.67 0.12
C SER A 179 7.85 -1.96 1.48
N THR A 180 8.71 -2.29 2.45
CA THR A 180 8.62 -1.82 3.85
C THR A 180 9.25 -0.44 4.04
N GLU A 181 8.52 0.51 4.65
CA GLU A 181 9.00 1.86 5.00
C GLU A 181 8.61 2.21 6.46
N LEU A 182 9.58 2.71 7.25
CA LEU A 182 9.38 3.08 8.65
C LEU A 182 8.87 4.54 8.73
N LEU A 183 7.65 4.74 9.23
CA LEU A 183 7.04 6.07 9.32
C LEU A 183 7.35 6.79 10.64
N GLU A 184 7.30 6.10 11.78
CA GLU A 184 7.52 6.71 13.12
C GLU A 184 8.06 5.69 14.13
N PHE A 185 8.97 6.13 15.02
CA PHE A 185 9.47 5.33 16.14
C PHE A 185 9.58 6.18 17.41
N ASN A 186 8.59 6.04 18.31
CA ASN A 186 8.47 6.86 19.52
C ASN A 186 8.63 6.01 20.79
N ARG A 187 9.37 6.53 21.77
CA ARG A 187 9.46 5.97 23.13
C ARG A 187 8.14 6.24 23.86
N VAL A 188 7.46 5.20 24.33
CA VAL A 188 6.30 5.36 25.22
C VAL A 188 6.83 5.70 26.62
N TYR A 189 6.39 6.81 27.20
CA TYR A 189 6.70 7.18 28.59
C TYR A 189 5.81 6.38 29.54
N ASP A 190 6.38 5.90 30.64
CA ASP A 190 5.66 5.16 31.68
C ASP A 190 4.64 6.06 32.39
N ALA A 191 3.42 5.55 32.58
CA ALA A 191 2.47 6.11 33.53
C ALA A 191 2.91 5.73 34.96
N LEU A 192 2.89 6.73 35.86
CA LEU A 192 3.31 6.68 37.26
C LEU A 192 2.83 5.44 38.04
#